data_AF-A0A0B6ZJX8-F1
#
_entry.id   AF-A0A0B6ZJX8-F1
#
_cell.length_a   1.000
_cell.length_b   1.000
_cell.length_c   1.000
_cell.angle_alpha   90.00
_cell.angle_beta   90.00
_cell.angle_gamma   90.00
#
_symmetry.space_group_name_H-M   'P 1'
#
loop_
_entity.id
_entity.type
_entity.pdbx_description
1 polymer ?
#
loop_
_entity_poly.entity_id
_entity_poly.type
_entity_poly.pdbx_seq_one_letter_code
_entity_poly.pdbx_strand_id
1 'polypeptide(L)'
;MSVSAILGGFASYSKLTSSSDDDWVDRLNHLYTVILLAIFSIFITTNQFGGNPIECWCPAHFTGSFVAYTKSYCWVKNTYYIPMDTPIPVAKERRDTEELTYYQWVPIILLFMAFLFKFPALMWRMLNGGSGINIDKIVNMTSVTQIGSAEKREETVSHIAMYIDRWLEAHRQYRWNILVRLRQKASRFFCFFCAKRDGTYLTGLYIFVKVLYVTNVITQFFLLNAFMGEWYNMYGFEVLSGLTHDRYWRDSPRFPKVTLCDFEIRQLQNIQTHTVQCVLPINMLMKKFSFFCGFGLFLLLHAPPATSFSGYGELCSSQVV
;
A
#
# COMPACT_ATOMS: atom_id res chain seq x y z
N MET A 1 -5.45 -24.59 -0.08
CA MET A 1 -5.56 -23.78 -1.31
C MET A 1 -4.57 -24.33 -2.33
N SER A 2 -5.02 -24.70 -3.53
CA SER A 2 -4.18 -25.39 -4.52
C SER A 2 -3.03 -24.49 -5.00
N VAL A 3 -1.81 -25.04 -5.02
CA VAL A 3 -0.59 -24.41 -5.55
C VAL A 3 -0.79 -23.94 -7.00
N SER A 4 -1.68 -24.61 -7.76
CA SER A 4 -2.05 -24.25 -9.12
C SER A 4 -2.84 -22.94 -9.21
N ALA A 5 -3.61 -22.57 -8.19
CA ALA A 5 -4.32 -21.28 -8.14
C ALA A 5 -3.36 -20.12 -7.82
N ILE A 6 -2.36 -20.40 -6.99
CA ILE A 6 -1.26 -19.47 -6.67
C ILE A 6 -0.42 -19.23 -7.93
N LEU A 7 -0.01 -20.30 -8.63
CA LEU A 7 0.76 -20.22 -9.88
C LEU A 7 -0.04 -19.66 -11.06
N GLY A 8 -1.34 -19.92 -11.16
CA GLY A 8 -2.23 -19.30 -12.15
C GLY A 8 -2.41 -17.79 -11.92
N GLY A 9 -2.42 -17.35 -10.66
CA GLY A 9 -2.32 -15.94 -10.29
C GLY A 9 -0.99 -15.32 -10.73
N PHE A 10 0.13 -16.05 -10.61
CA PHE A 10 1.44 -15.63 -11.10
C PHE A 10 1.55 -15.60 -12.64
N ALA A 11 0.85 -16.46 -13.37
CA ALA A 11 0.79 -16.41 -14.83
C ALA A 11 0.02 -15.17 -15.34
N SER A 12 -1.08 -14.81 -14.66
CA SER A 12 -1.79 -13.53 -14.88
C SER A 12 -0.97 -12.33 -14.38
N TYR A 13 -0.09 -12.55 -13.39
CA TYR A 13 0.83 -11.55 -12.87
C TYR A 13 1.76 -11.01 -13.96
N SER A 14 2.13 -11.80 -14.97
CA SER A 14 2.93 -11.33 -16.12
C SER A 14 2.27 -10.20 -16.94
N LYS A 15 0.93 -10.14 -16.96
CA LYS A 15 0.17 -9.00 -17.50
C LYS A 15 -0.01 -7.88 -16.48
N LEU A 16 0.20 -8.13 -15.19
CA LEU A 16 0.18 -7.18 -14.06
C LEU A 16 1.56 -6.61 -13.70
N THR A 17 2.64 -7.20 -14.22
CA THR A 17 4.03 -6.76 -14.05
C THR A 17 4.36 -5.67 -15.05
N SER A 18 5.00 -4.62 -14.53
CA SER A 18 5.76 -3.58 -15.22
C SER A 18 5.61 -3.59 -16.74
N SER A 19 4.74 -2.72 -17.27
CA SER A 19 4.84 -2.43 -18.69
C SER A 19 6.06 -1.52 -18.92
N SER A 20 6.58 -1.52 -20.14
CA SER A 20 7.80 -0.77 -20.45
C SER A 20 7.61 0.75 -20.32
N ASP A 21 6.38 1.23 -20.15
CA ASP A 21 5.97 2.62 -19.95
C ASP A 21 6.06 3.10 -18.49
N ASP A 22 6.31 2.21 -17.51
CA ASP A 22 6.34 2.56 -16.09
C ASP A 22 7.68 3.16 -15.64
N ASP A 23 7.64 4.34 -14.99
CA ASP A 23 8.79 4.95 -14.31
C ASP A 23 9.30 4.08 -13.15
N TRP A 24 10.57 4.24 -12.76
CA TRP A 24 11.13 3.51 -11.60
C TRP A 24 10.34 3.80 -10.31
N VAL A 25 9.90 5.06 -10.11
CA VAL A 25 9.09 5.49 -8.95
C VAL A 25 7.73 4.80 -8.96
N ASP A 26 7.10 4.69 -10.14
CA ASP A 26 5.80 4.03 -10.27
C ASP A 26 5.93 2.55 -9.93
N ARG A 27 6.98 1.88 -10.40
CA ARG A 27 7.27 0.48 -10.06
C ARG A 27 7.50 0.30 -8.56
N LEU A 28 8.22 1.22 -7.91
CA LEU A 28 8.38 1.21 -6.46
C LEU A 28 7.02 1.26 -5.74
N ASN A 29 6.11 2.11 -6.22
CA ASN A 29 4.80 2.35 -5.63
C ASN A 29 3.81 1.18 -5.85
N HIS A 30 3.54 0.80 -7.10
CA HIS A 30 2.45 -0.14 -7.42
C HIS A 30 2.86 -1.61 -7.56
N LEU A 31 4.17 -1.89 -7.59
CA LEU A 31 4.71 -3.24 -7.72
C LEU A 31 5.44 -3.65 -6.44
N TYR A 32 6.55 -3.00 -6.11
CA TYR A 32 7.39 -3.41 -4.99
C TYR A 32 6.70 -3.22 -3.62
N THR A 33 6.06 -2.08 -3.38
CA THR A 33 5.30 -1.87 -2.13
C THR A 33 4.12 -2.83 -2.01
N VAL A 34 3.41 -3.13 -3.11
CA VAL A 34 2.29 -4.09 -3.11
C VAL A 34 2.78 -5.51 -2.79
N ILE A 35 3.87 -5.97 -3.40
CA ILE A 35 4.48 -7.28 -3.11
C ILE A 35 4.88 -7.34 -1.64
N LEU A 36 5.55 -6.30 -1.13
CA LEU A 36 6.00 -6.23 0.26
C LEU A 36 4.81 -6.34 1.22
N LEU A 37 3.76 -5.54 1.02
CA LEU A 37 2.54 -5.58 1.83
C LEU A 37 1.83 -6.93 1.76
N ALA A 38 1.77 -7.56 0.57
CA ALA A 38 1.18 -8.88 0.39
C ALA A 38 1.96 -9.98 1.14
N ILE A 39 3.29 -9.97 1.05
CA ILE A 39 4.16 -10.92 1.78
C ILE A 39 3.96 -10.76 3.29
N PHE A 40 3.97 -9.52 3.80
CA PHE A 40 3.73 -9.27 5.22
C PHE A 40 2.33 -9.71 5.66
N SER A 41 1.30 -9.42 4.85
CA SER A 41 -0.07 -9.88 5.14
C SER A 41 -0.16 -11.40 5.24
N ILE A 42 0.45 -12.12 4.28
CA ILE A 42 0.48 -13.60 4.30
C ILE A 42 1.24 -14.10 5.53
N PHE A 43 2.38 -13.50 5.84
CA PHE A 43 3.21 -13.90 6.97
C PHE A 43 2.49 -13.70 8.31
N ILE A 44 1.85 -12.54 8.52
CA ILE A 44 1.06 -12.24 9.72
C ILE A 44 -0.12 -13.21 9.82
N THR A 45 -0.87 -13.40 8.74
CA THR A 45 -2.01 -14.33 8.70
C THR A 45 -1.59 -15.75 9.07
N THR A 46 -0.44 -16.21 8.55
CA THR A 46 0.10 -17.55 8.86
C THR A 46 0.42 -17.70 10.34
N ASN A 47 1.02 -16.68 10.97
CA ASN A 47 1.31 -16.71 12.40
C ASN A 47 0.05 -16.58 13.27
N GLN A 48 -1.00 -15.93 12.76
CA GLN A 48 -2.25 -15.71 13.48
C GLN A 48 -3.16 -16.94 13.50
N PHE A 49 -3.21 -17.70 12.39
CA PHE A 49 -4.08 -18.87 12.26
C PHE A 49 -3.35 -20.21 12.29
N GLY A 50 -2.07 -20.26 11.91
CA GLY A 50 -1.27 -21.47 11.84
C GLY A 50 -0.35 -21.72 13.03
N GLY A 51 -0.24 -20.75 13.95
CA GLY A 51 0.56 -20.85 15.18
C GLY A 51 -0.24 -20.48 16.42
N ASN A 52 0.44 -20.37 17.56
CA ASN A 52 -0.15 -19.83 18.79
C ASN A 52 0.03 -18.29 18.78
N PRO A 53 -1.03 -17.50 18.52
CA PRO A 53 -0.91 -16.05 18.42
C PRO A 53 -0.57 -15.39 19.77
N ILE A 54 -0.90 -16.07 20.87
CA ILE A 54 -0.72 -15.60 22.24
C ILE A 54 -0.29 -16.76 23.14
N GLU A 55 0.68 -16.49 24.02
CA GLU A 55 1.16 -17.43 25.03
C GLU A 55 0.97 -16.81 26.42
N CYS A 56 0.20 -17.45 27.29
CA CYS A 56 -0.19 -16.89 28.59
C CYS A 56 0.37 -17.70 29.75
N TRP A 57 0.86 -16.98 30.77
CA TRP A 57 1.27 -17.50 32.06
C TRP A 57 0.04 -17.89 32.89
N CYS A 58 -0.33 -19.16 32.83
CA CYS A 58 -1.49 -19.70 33.55
C CYS A 58 -1.06 -20.29 34.92
N PRO A 59 -1.93 -20.26 35.94
CA PRO A 59 -1.67 -20.91 37.22
C PRO A 59 -1.43 -22.42 37.10
N ALA A 60 -0.59 -22.99 37.97
CA ALA A 60 -0.19 -24.41 37.90
C ALA A 60 -1.34 -25.42 38.06
N HIS A 61 -2.49 -25.01 38.64
CA HIS A 61 -3.66 -25.88 38.80
C HIS A 61 -4.53 -25.98 37.54
N PHE A 62 -4.26 -25.19 36.50
CA PHE A 62 -5.00 -25.26 35.24
C PHE A 62 -4.56 -26.49 34.44
N THR A 63 -5.53 -27.32 34.06
CA THR A 63 -5.31 -28.42 33.13
C THR A 63 -5.01 -27.89 31.72
N GLY A 64 -4.45 -28.72 30.85
CA GLY A 64 -4.11 -28.32 29.48
C GLY A 64 -5.30 -27.73 28.68
N SER A 65 -6.52 -28.23 28.92
CA SER A 65 -7.74 -27.70 28.30
C SER A 65 -8.11 -26.31 28.83
N PHE A 66 -7.93 -26.04 30.13
CA PHE A 66 -8.14 -24.70 30.70
C PHE A 66 -7.12 -23.69 30.20
N VAL A 67 -5.87 -24.11 30.01
CA VAL A 67 -4.84 -23.26 29.39
C VAL A 67 -5.23 -22.92 27.95
N ALA A 68 -5.67 -23.91 27.16
CA ALA A 68 -6.12 -23.68 25.77
C ALA A 68 -7.35 -22.75 25.69
N TYR A 69 -8.31 -22.91 26.60
CA TYR A 69 -9.45 -22.00 26.73
C TYR A 69 -9.00 -20.58 27.07
N THR A 70 -8.13 -20.42 28.07
CA THR A 70 -7.60 -19.12 28.51
C THR A 70 -6.91 -18.39 27.35
N LYS A 71 -6.03 -19.08 26.61
CA LYS A 71 -5.36 -18.52 25.42
C LYS A 71 -6.38 -18.04 24.38
N SER A 72 -7.38 -18.87 24.07
CA SER A 72 -8.40 -18.55 23.06
C SER A 72 -9.29 -17.39 23.48
N TYR A 73 -9.70 -17.37 24.75
CA TYR A 73 -10.52 -16.31 25.33
C TYR A 73 -9.77 -14.97 25.33
N CYS A 74 -8.51 -14.96 25.77
CA CYS A 74 -7.68 -13.76 25.78
C CYS A 74 -7.37 -13.22 24.38
N TRP A 75 -7.26 -14.10 23.38
CA TRP A 75 -7.11 -13.68 21.99
C TRP A 75 -8.35 -12.98 21.44
N VAL A 76 -9.55 -13.42 21.84
CA VAL A 76 -10.82 -12.85 21.35
C VAL A 76 -11.21 -11.58 22.11
N LYS A 77 -11.01 -11.55 23.44
CA LYS A 77 -11.43 -10.44 24.32
C LYS A 77 -10.52 -9.20 24.26
N ASN A 78 -9.43 -9.25 23.49
CA ASN A 78 -8.34 -8.27 23.53
C ASN A 78 -7.56 -8.31 24.86
N THR A 79 -6.38 -7.69 24.85
CA THR A 79 -5.49 -7.57 26.00
C THR A 79 -5.09 -6.12 26.18
N TYR A 80 -4.77 -5.71 27.40
CA TYR A 80 -4.36 -4.35 27.72
C TYR A 80 -2.90 -4.30 28.19
N TYR A 81 -2.26 -3.14 28.07
CA TYR A 81 -0.88 -2.95 28.52
C TYR A 81 -0.80 -2.04 29.74
N ILE A 82 -0.04 -2.49 30.74
CA ILE A 82 0.29 -1.70 31.93
C ILE A 82 1.78 -1.90 32.21
N PRO A 83 2.55 -0.82 32.46
CA PRO A 83 3.94 -0.94 32.87
C PRO A 83 4.08 -1.78 34.15
N MET A 84 5.11 -2.64 34.20
CA MET A 84 5.34 -3.52 35.35
C MET A 84 5.58 -2.77 36.67
N ASP A 85 6.08 -1.54 36.59
CA ASP A 85 6.34 -0.69 37.76
C ASP A 85 5.05 -0.12 38.38
N THR A 86 3.91 -0.25 37.71
CA THR A 86 2.62 0.31 38.16
C THR A 86 1.65 -0.80 38.58
N PRO A 87 0.93 -0.64 39.71
CA PRO A 87 -0.06 -1.61 40.12
C PRO A 87 -1.26 -1.62 39.15
N ILE A 88 -1.83 -2.80 38.94
CA ILE A 88 -3.02 -2.97 38.09
C ILE A 88 -4.18 -2.17 38.73
N PRO A 89 -4.80 -1.21 38.01
CA PRO A 89 -5.86 -0.39 38.55
C PRO A 89 -7.11 -1.24 38.79
N VAL A 90 -7.76 -1.07 39.95
CA VAL A 90 -8.97 -1.82 40.31
C VAL A 90 -10.15 -1.44 39.40
N ALA A 91 -10.23 -0.18 38.98
CA ALA A 91 -11.27 0.32 38.08
C ALA A 91 -11.12 -0.29 36.67
N LYS A 92 -12.14 -1.03 36.24
CA LYS A 92 -12.18 -1.70 34.93
C LYS A 92 -12.09 -0.73 33.75
N GLU A 93 -12.75 0.42 33.85
CA GLU A 93 -12.75 1.46 32.80
C GLU A 93 -11.34 1.90 32.37
N ARG A 94 -10.40 1.98 33.30
CA ARG A 94 -9.00 2.33 32.97
C ARG A 94 -8.30 1.21 32.21
N ARG A 95 -8.65 -0.05 32.49
CA ARG A 95 -8.08 -1.21 31.80
C ARG A 95 -8.64 -1.31 30.37
N ASP A 96 -9.95 -1.07 30.24
CA ASP A 96 -10.65 -1.09 28.96
C ASP A 96 -10.14 0.02 27.99
N THR A 97 -9.68 1.16 28.53
CA THR A 97 -9.12 2.26 27.72
C THR A 97 -7.74 1.93 27.12
N GLU A 98 -6.99 1.04 27.76
CA GLU A 98 -5.62 0.63 27.35
C GLU A 98 -5.63 -0.69 26.55
N GLU A 99 -6.80 -1.12 26.05
CA GLU A 99 -6.95 -2.34 25.27
C GLU A 99 -6.36 -2.23 23.86
N LEU A 100 -5.68 -3.30 23.45
CA LEU A 100 -5.04 -3.42 22.14
C LEU A 100 -5.97 -4.18 21.19
N THR A 101 -6.77 -3.46 20.42
CA THR A 101 -7.78 -4.03 19.50
C THR A 101 -7.26 -4.21 18.05
N TYR A 102 -6.12 -3.58 17.74
CA TYR A 102 -5.70 -3.39 16.35
C TYR A 102 -5.19 -4.67 15.67
N TYR A 103 -4.68 -5.65 16.42
CA TYR A 103 -4.04 -6.86 15.87
C TYR A 103 -4.96 -7.70 14.98
N GLN A 104 -6.24 -7.77 15.34
CA GLN A 104 -7.24 -8.56 14.60
C GLN A 104 -7.47 -7.98 13.20
N TRP A 105 -7.30 -6.66 13.04
CA TRP A 105 -7.56 -5.94 11.79
C TRP A 105 -6.32 -5.77 10.91
N VAL A 106 -5.12 -6.03 11.44
CA VAL A 106 -3.87 -5.77 10.69
C VAL A 106 -3.88 -6.42 9.31
N PRO A 107 -4.13 -7.74 9.14
CA PRO A 107 -4.02 -8.36 7.81
C PRO A 107 -4.99 -7.74 6.80
N ILE A 108 -6.20 -7.40 7.25
CA ILE A 108 -7.25 -6.79 6.41
C ILE A 108 -6.80 -5.40 5.97
N ILE A 109 -6.27 -4.61 6.90
CA ILE A 109 -5.77 -3.26 6.61
C ILE A 109 -4.57 -3.34 5.65
N LEU A 110 -3.64 -4.29 5.82
CA LEU A 110 -2.51 -4.46 4.91
C LEU A 110 -2.93 -4.79 3.49
N LEU A 111 -3.93 -5.66 3.31
CA LEU A 111 -4.50 -5.96 1.99
C LEU A 111 -5.20 -4.74 1.38
N PHE A 112 -5.91 -3.96 2.20
CA PHE A 112 -6.54 -2.72 1.76
C PHE A 112 -5.51 -1.67 1.33
N MET A 113 -4.42 -1.51 2.10
CA MET A 113 -3.29 -0.65 1.73
C MET A 113 -2.66 -1.13 0.40
N ALA A 114 -2.41 -2.43 0.26
CA ALA A 114 -1.85 -3.01 -0.98
C ALA A 114 -2.77 -2.75 -2.19
N PHE A 115 -4.08 -2.87 -2.02
CA PHE A 115 -5.05 -2.53 -3.07
C PHE A 115 -4.96 -1.05 -3.48
N LEU A 116 -4.95 -0.14 -2.51
CA LEU A 116 -4.85 1.30 -2.77
C LEU A 116 -3.53 1.68 -3.47
N PHE A 117 -2.42 0.99 -3.16
CA PHE A 117 -1.16 1.12 -3.89
C PHE A 117 -1.24 0.64 -5.35
N LYS A 118 -2.03 -0.41 -5.62
CA LYS A 118 -2.25 -0.91 -6.99
C LYS A 118 -3.27 -0.07 -7.78
N PHE A 119 -4.14 0.66 -7.08
CA PHE A 119 -5.29 1.36 -7.67
C PHE A 119 -4.93 2.35 -8.78
N PRO A 120 -3.93 3.26 -8.65
CA PRO A 120 -3.58 4.18 -9.73
C PRO A 120 -3.11 3.47 -11.01
N ALA A 121 -2.32 2.39 -10.88
CA ALA A 121 -1.88 1.57 -12.01
C ALA A 121 -3.06 0.85 -12.69
N LEU A 122 -4.02 0.36 -11.89
CA LEU A 122 -5.23 -0.26 -12.42
C LEU A 122 -6.06 0.76 -13.22
N MET A 123 -6.20 1.99 -12.69
CA MET A 123 -6.89 3.07 -13.40
C MET A 123 -6.22 3.43 -14.72
N TRP A 124 -4.88 3.52 -14.77
CA TRP A 124 -4.13 3.73 -16.01
C TRP A 124 -4.48 2.67 -17.05
N ARG A 125 -4.39 1.39 -16.69
CA ARG A 125 -4.61 0.26 -17.61
C ARG A 125 -6.06 0.10 -18.06
N MET A 126 -7.02 0.51 -17.24
CA MET A 126 -8.43 0.48 -17.61
C MET A 126 -8.80 1.63 -18.56
N LEU A 127 -8.13 2.78 -18.44
CA LEU A 127 -8.51 4.01 -19.15
C LEU A 127 -7.60 4.35 -20.34
N ASN A 128 -6.38 3.79 -20.40
CA ASN A 128 -5.41 4.07 -21.47
C ASN A 128 -5.91 3.61 -22.85
N GLY A 129 -6.62 2.48 -22.92
CA GLY A 129 -7.23 1.97 -24.15
C GLY A 129 -8.30 2.90 -24.72
N GLY A 130 -8.88 3.78 -23.89
CA GLY A 130 -9.82 4.81 -24.33
C GLY A 130 -9.22 5.89 -25.23
N SER A 131 -7.88 5.99 -25.30
CA SER A 131 -7.15 6.91 -26.19
C SER A 131 -7.07 6.44 -27.65
N GLY A 132 -7.33 5.16 -27.91
CA GLY A 132 -7.17 4.56 -29.25
C GLY A 132 -5.72 4.34 -29.69
N ILE A 133 -4.72 4.72 -28.87
CA ILE A 133 -3.30 4.39 -29.07
C ILE A 133 -2.92 3.21 -28.18
N ASN A 134 -2.21 2.22 -28.74
CA ASN A 134 -1.57 1.19 -27.94
C ASN A 134 -0.17 1.67 -27.51
N ILE A 135 -0.09 2.26 -26.32
CA ILE A 135 1.14 2.84 -25.76
C ILE A 135 2.19 1.75 -25.52
N ASP A 136 1.78 0.59 -25.00
CA ASP A 136 2.68 -0.55 -24.75
C ASP A 136 3.42 -0.96 -26.03
N LYS A 137 2.72 -0.95 -27.17
CA LYS A 137 3.31 -1.25 -28.47
C LYS A 137 4.34 -0.20 -28.87
N ILE A 138 4.02 1.09 -28.73
CA ILE A 138 4.95 2.18 -29.07
C ILE A 138 6.21 2.06 -28.21
N VAL A 139 6.06 1.96 -26.89
CA VAL A 139 7.19 1.92 -25.97
C VAL A 139 8.06 0.68 -26.18
N ASN A 140 7.46 -0.48 -26.47
CA ASN A 140 8.23 -1.68 -26.83
C ASN A 140 8.99 -1.54 -28.15
N MET A 141 8.40 -0.90 -29.16
CA MET A 141 9.13 -0.63 -30.42
C MET A 141 10.28 0.34 -30.16
N THR A 142 10.07 1.39 -29.36
CA THR A 142 11.11 2.36 -28.99
C THR A 142 12.20 1.73 -28.12
N SER A 143 11.89 0.83 -27.19
CA SER A 143 12.91 0.19 -26.36
C SER A 143 13.84 -0.71 -27.18
N VAL A 144 13.33 -1.38 -28.22
CA VAL A 144 14.13 -2.16 -29.17
C VAL A 144 15.09 -1.27 -29.97
N THR A 145 14.73 -0.01 -30.26
CA THR A 145 15.63 0.94 -30.96
C THR A 145 16.88 1.30 -30.17
N GLN A 146 16.86 1.18 -28.84
CA GLN A 146 18.00 1.50 -27.97
C GLN A 146 19.09 0.42 -28.03
N ILE A 147 18.74 -0.81 -28.41
CA ILE A 147 19.63 -2.00 -28.36
C ILE A 147 19.98 -2.50 -29.77
N GLY A 148 19.22 -2.11 -30.80
CA GLY A 148 19.39 -2.57 -32.18
C GLY A 148 20.59 -1.96 -32.94
N SER A 149 21.00 -2.62 -34.03
CA SER A 149 21.97 -2.10 -35.00
C SER A 149 21.46 -0.80 -35.65
N ALA A 150 22.39 0.05 -36.13
CA ALA A 150 22.06 1.37 -36.67
C ALA A 150 21.02 1.31 -37.82
N GLU A 151 21.13 0.33 -38.72
CA GLU A 151 20.20 0.12 -39.84
C GLU A 151 18.80 -0.28 -39.35
N LYS A 152 18.72 -1.22 -38.39
CA LYS A 152 17.45 -1.68 -37.81
C LYS A 152 16.76 -0.59 -37.00
N ARG A 153 17.52 0.31 -36.40
CA ARG A 153 17.02 1.47 -35.67
C ARG A 153 16.28 2.43 -36.59
N GLU A 154 16.85 2.75 -37.74
CA GLU A 154 16.25 3.68 -38.71
C GLU A 154 14.94 3.13 -39.29
N GLU A 155 14.92 1.84 -39.65
CA GLU A 155 13.71 1.14 -40.08
C GLU A 155 12.61 1.19 -39.00
N THR A 156 12.95 0.89 -37.75
CA THR A 156 11.99 0.89 -36.63
C THR A 156 11.46 2.29 -36.33
N VAL A 157 12.31 3.32 -36.40
CA VAL A 157 11.90 4.73 -36.23
C VAL A 157 10.93 5.15 -37.34
N SER A 158 11.20 4.75 -38.59
CA SER A 158 10.28 4.98 -39.72
C SER A 158 8.91 4.32 -39.49
N HIS A 159 8.90 3.07 -39.00
CA HIS A 159 7.66 2.39 -38.63
C HIS A 159 6.88 3.08 -37.51
N ILE A 160 7.56 3.60 -36.48
CA ILE A 160 6.94 4.36 -35.39
C ILE A 160 6.34 5.66 -35.94
N ALA A 161 7.07 6.39 -36.79
CA ALA A 161 6.61 7.64 -37.41
C ALA A 161 5.35 7.40 -38.25
N MET A 162 5.35 6.38 -39.12
CA MET A 162 4.16 6.00 -39.90
C MET A 162 2.97 5.59 -39.03
N TYR A 163 3.21 4.93 -37.90
CA TYR A 163 2.15 4.53 -36.97
C TYR A 163 1.50 5.75 -36.29
N ILE A 164 2.32 6.69 -35.81
CA ILE A 164 1.84 7.93 -35.18
C ILE A 164 1.13 8.81 -36.21
N ASP A 165 1.67 8.95 -37.41
CA ASP A 165 1.09 9.75 -38.49
C ASP A 165 -0.29 9.24 -38.91
N ARG A 166 -0.43 7.92 -39.16
CA ARG A 166 -1.75 7.30 -39.42
C ARG A 166 -2.74 7.48 -38.28
N TRP A 167 -2.26 7.44 -37.03
CA TRP A 167 -3.12 7.67 -35.88
C TRP A 167 -3.59 9.13 -35.81
N LEU A 168 -2.69 10.09 -36.05
CA LEU A 168 -2.98 11.52 -36.11
C LEU A 168 -3.98 11.82 -37.23
N GLU A 169 -3.81 11.24 -38.42
CA GLU A 169 -4.75 11.39 -39.54
C GLU A 169 -6.14 10.85 -39.20
N ALA A 170 -6.23 9.66 -38.59
CA ALA A 170 -7.50 9.07 -38.16
C ALA A 170 -8.22 9.92 -37.09
N HIS A 171 -7.47 10.68 -36.28
CA HIS A 171 -8.01 11.59 -35.26
C HIS A 171 -8.11 13.05 -35.73
N ARG A 172 -7.63 13.38 -36.94
CA ARG A 172 -7.67 14.75 -37.48
C ARG A 172 -9.11 15.13 -37.83
N GLN A 173 -9.68 16.07 -37.08
CA GLN A 173 -11.05 16.52 -37.30
C GLN A 173 -11.17 17.35 -38.60
N TYR A 174 -12.07 16.95 -39.50
CA TYR A 174 -12.56 17.80 -40.59
C TYR A 174 -13.59 18.80 -39.99
N ARG A 175 -13.22 20.08 -39.86
CA ARG A 175 -14.00 21.12 -39.14
C ARG A 175 -15.12 21.67 -40.00
N TRP A 176 -16.38 21.66 -39.53
CA TRP A 176 -17.41 22.59 -40.03
C TRP A 176 -18.52 23.05 -39.05
N ASN A 177 -18.77 22.41 -37.89
CA ASN A 177 -19.99 22.70 -37.11
C ASN A 177 -19.79 23.51 -35.81
N ILE A 178 -20.64 24.54 -35.63
CA ILE A 178 -20.69 25.48 -34.48
C ILE A 178 -20.96 24.79 -33.14
N LEU A 179 -21.72 23.69 -33.13
CA LEU A 179 -22.04 22.92 -31.92
C LEU A 179 -20.78 22.35 -31.23
N VAL A 180 -19.75 22.03 -32.02
CA VAL A 180 -18.48 21.48 -31.54
C VAL A 180 -17.69 22.55 -30.76
N ARG A 181 -17.76 23.83 -31.16
CA ARG A 181 -17.08 24.94 -30.46
C ARG A 181 -17.67 25.22 -29.08
N LEU A 182 -19.00 25.11 -28.93
CA LEU A 182 -19.69 25.27 -27.64
C LEU A 182 -19.32 24.15 -26.66
N ARG A 183 -19.30 22.90 -27.14
CA ARG A 183 -18.84 21.74 -26.35
C ARG A 183 -17.37 21.86 -25.93
N GLN A 184 -16.52 22.43 -26.76
CA GLN A 184 -15.09 22.65 -26.49
C GLN A 184 -14.86 23.73 -25.41
N LYS A 185 -15.72 24.76 -25.33
CA LYS A 185 -15.70 25.78 -24.27
C LYS A 185 -16.13 25.19 -22.92
N ALA A 186 -17.15 24.32 -22.90
CA ALA A 186 -17.58 23.59 -21.70
C ALA A 186 -16.53 22.56 -21.24
N SER A 187 -15.88 21.86 -22.18
CA SER A 187 -14.77 20.94 -21.91
C SER A 187 -13.53 21.61 -21.33
N ARG A 188 -13.34 22.92 -21.57
CA ARG A 188 -12.23 23.71 -21.01
C ARG A 188 -12.43 24.00 -19.51
N PHE A 189 -13.66 23.93 -19.03
CA PHE A 189 -14.01 24.11 -17.61
C PHE A 189 -13.95 22.78 -16.84
N PHE A 190 -14.33 21.66 -17.47
CA PHE A 190 -14.19 20.29 -16.94
C PHE A 190 -12.92 19.60 -17.48
N CYS A 191 -11.77 20.25 -17.27
CA CYS A 191 -10.56 20.23 -18.09
C CYS A 191 -9.73 18.91 -18.17
N PHE A 192 -10.18 17.74 -17.70
CA PHE A 192 -9.30 16.55 -17.68
C PHE A 192 -9.93 15.21 -18.08
N PHE A 193 -11.24 15.03 -17.95
CA PHE A 193 -11.85 13.69 -18.06
C PHE A 193 -12.61 13.41 -19.36
N CYS A 194 -12.94 14.42 -20.17
CA CYS A 194 -13.96 14.25 -21.22
C CYS A 194 -13.57 14.72 -22.63
N ALA A 195 -12.36 15.24 -22.85
CA ALA A 195 -11.88 15.63 -24.17
C ALA A 195 -11.25 14.45 -24.93
N LYS A 196 -12.07 13.42 -25.24
CA LYS A 196 -11.65 12.15 -25.87
C LYS A 196 -11.01 12.27 -27.27
N ARG A 197 -10.89 13.47 -27.85
CA ARG A 197 -10.82 13.64 -29.32
C ARG A 197 -9.72 14.57 -29.86
N ASP A 198 -8.84 15.12 -29.00
CA ASP A 198 -7.77 16.06 -29.41
C ASP A 198 -6.37 15.64 -28.91
N GLY A 199 -6.11 14.35 -28.60
CA GLY A 199 -4.82 13.87 -28.06
C GLY A 199 -4.53 14.28 -26.60
N THR A 200 -5.17 15.35 -26.13
CA THR A 200 -5.12 15.86 -24.74
C THR A 200 -5.66 14.88 -23.69
N TYR A 201 -6.50 13.90 -24.09
CA TYR A 201 -7.01 12.87 -23.18
C TYR A 201 -5.90 12.03 -22.59
N LEU A 202 -4.90 11.64 -23.39
CA LEU A 202 -3.83 10.76 -22.93
C LEU A 202 -2.93 11.46 -21.91
N THR A 203 -2.46 12.67 -22.24
CA THR A 203 -1.70 13.53 -21.34
C THR A 203 -2.49 13.85 -20.07
N GLY A 204 -3.79 14.10 -20.23
CA GLY A 204 -4.70 14.35 -19.12
C GLY A 204 -4.80 13.17 -18.16
N LEU A 205 -5.06 11.98 -18.71
CA LEU A 205 -5.14 10.74 -17.95
C LEU A 205 -3.83 10.43 -17.21
N TYR A 206 -2.68 10.64 -17.85
CA TYR A 206 -1.38 10.41 -17.25
C TYR A 206 -1.15 11.30 -16.03
N ILE A 207 -1.35 12.62 -16.15
CA ILE A 207 -1.20 13.57 -15.04
C ILE A 207 -2.19 13.23 -13.92
N PHE A 208 -3.42 12.86 -14.25
CA PHE A 208 -4.41 12.44 -13.27
C PHE A 208 -3.94 11.21 -12.47
N VAL A 209 -3.41 10.19 -13.13
CA VAL A 209 -2.85 9.00 -12.47
C VAL A 209 -1.65 9.36 -11.59
N LYS A 210 -0.79 10.28 -12.02
CA LYS A 210 0.34 10.77 -11.20
C LYS A 210 -0.14 11.50 -9.94
N VAL A 211 -1.17 12.34 -10.04
CA VAL A 211 -1.80 12.98 -8.87
C VAL A 211 -2.40 11.94 -7.93
N LEU A 212 -3.03 10.88 -8.47
CA LEU A 212 -3.52 9.76 -7.65
C LEU A 212 -2.39 9.03 -6.92
N TYR A 213 -1.23 8.82 -7.53
CA TYR A 213 -0.08 8.21 -6.86
C TYR A 213 0.39 9.04 -5.65
N VAL A 214 0.52 10.36 -5.82
CA VAL A 214 0.92 11.26 -4.73
C VAL A 214 -0.13 11.28 -3.62
N THR A 215 -1.42 11.41 -4.00
CA THR A 215 -2.53 11.40 -3.04
C THR A 215 -2.60 10.07 -2.28
N ASN A 216 -2.33 8.95 -2.95
CA ASN A 216 -2.26 7.64 -2.32
C ASN A 216 -1.13 7.61 -1.27
N VAL A 217 0.10 8.03 -1.60
CA VAL A 217 1.21 8.03 -0.63
C VAL A 217 0.86 8.85 0.62
N ILE A 218 0.26 10.03 0.45
CA ILE A 218 -0.19 10.88 1.55
C ILE A 218 -1.27 10.17 2.39
N THR A 219 -2.27 9.57 1.74
CA THR A 219 -3.36 8.84 2.42
C THR A 219 -2.83 7.66 3.21
N GLN A 220 -1.88 6.89 2.64
CA GLN A 220 -1.26 5.74 3.29
C GLN A 220 -0.47 6.15 4.52
N PHE A 221 0.22 7.29 4.45
CA PHE A 221 0.93 7.87 5.58
C PHE A 221 -0.02 8.21 6.74
N PHE A 222 -1.13 8.91 6.46
CA PHE A 222 -2.13 9.22 7.48
C PHE A 222 -2.83 7.97 8.02
N LEU A 223 -3.13 6.99 7.18
CA LEU A 223 -3.76 5.74 7.59
C LEU A 223 -2.86 4.94 8.53
N LEU A 224 -1.55 4.90 8.23
CA LEU A 224 -0.56 4.25 9.08
C LEU A 224 -0.40 4.97 10.43
N ASN A 225 -0.40 6.30 10.41
CA ASN A 225 -0.35 7.14 11.63
C ASN A 225 -1.59 6.94 12.50
N ALA A 226 -2.79 6.90 11.91
CA ALA A 226 -4.04 6.68 12.62
C ALA A 226 -4.08 5.29 13.26
N PHE A 227 -3.54 4.27 12.57
CA PHE A 227 -3.52 2.90 13.06
C PHE A 227 -2.53 2.67 14.21
N MET A 228 -1.39 3.35 14.21
CA MET A 228 -0.32 3.14 15.21
C MET A 228 -0.34 4.10 16.40
N GLY A 229 -1.33 4.98 16.49
CA GLY A 229 -1.39 6.03 17.52
C GLY A 229 -0.43 7.19 17.23
N GLU A 230 -0.72 8.36 17.79
CA GLU A 230 -0.21 9.65 17.30
C GLU A 230 1.33 9.77 17.16
N TRP A 231 1.76 10.60 16.19
CA TRP A 231 3.15 11.05 15.91
C TRP A 231 4.12 10.03 15.29
N TYR A 232 3.64 9.14 14.43
CA TYR A 232 4.49 8.17 13.72
C TYR A 232 5.44 8.79 12.66
N ASN A 233 5.28 10.08 12.33
CA ASN A 233 6.09 10.82 11.34
C ASN A 233 7.61 10.69 11.54
N MET A 234 8.06 10.49 12.78
CA MET A 234 9.48 10.34 13.12
C MET A 234 9.86 8.95 13.62
N TYR A 235 8.93 8.00 13.74
CA TYR A 235 9.23 6.69 14.36
C TYR A 235 10.36 5.94 13.65
N GLY A 236 10.42 6.01 12.31
CA GLY A 236 11.51 5.40 11.53
C GLY A 236 12.89 5.98 11.88
N PHE A 237 12.97 7.32 12.01
CA PHE A 237 14.19 8.03 12.40
C PHE A 237 14.51 7.87 13.89
N GLU A 238 13.49 7.85 14.75
CA GLU A 238 13.62 7.61 16.18
C GLU A 238 14.22 6.22 16.44
N VAL A 239 13.73 5.19 15.76
CA VAL A 239 14.29 3.83 15.82
C VAL A 239 15.74 3.79 15.33
N LEU A 240 16.05 4.49 14.24
CA LEU A 240 17.42 4.55 13.70
C LEU A 240 18.38 5.29 14.64
N SER A 241 17.92 6.37 15.29
CA SER A 241 18.69 7.12 16.28
C SER A 241 18.88 6.35 17.60
N GLY A 242 17.91 5.50 17.96
CA GLY A 242 18.00 4.62 19.13
C GLY A 242 18.99 3.48 18.93
N LEU A 243 19.11 2.97 17.69
CA LEU A 243 20.11 1.97 17.29
C LEU A 243 21.55 2.49 17.42
N THR A 244 21.80 3.77 17.15
CA THR A 244 23.15 4.34 17.19
C THR A 244 23.60 4.74 18.60
N HIS A 245 22.66 4.99 19.52
CA HIS A 245 22.96 5.47 20.88
C HIS A 245 23.00 4.38 21.96
N ASP A 246 22.99 3.09 21.57
CA ASP A 246 23.03 1.92 22.47
C ASP A 246 22.06 2.02 23.67
N ARG A 247 20.94 2.74 23.49
CA ARG A 247 19.88 2.76 24.48
C ARG A 247 19.15 1.44 24.35
N TYR A 248 19.30 0.59 25.36
CA TYR A 248 18.49 -0.62 25.53
C TYR A 248 17.06 -0.35 25.09
N TRP A 249 16.60 -1.10 24.10
CA TRP A 249 15.29 -1.04 23.47
C TRP A 249 14.17 -1.17 24.52
N ARG A 250 13.89 -0.09 25.26
CA ARG A 250 12.83 -0.05 26.25
C ARG A 250 11.52 -0.40 25.58
N ASP A 251 10.72 -1.19 26.26
CA ASP A 251 9.40 -1.57 25.82
C ASP A 251 8.62 -0.29 25.50
N SER A 252 8.32 -0.10 24.21
CA SER A 252 7.51 1.02 23.78
C SER A 252 6.09 0.73 24.26
N PRO A 253 5.41 1.67 24.93
CA PRO A 253 4.00 1.50 25.30
C PRO A 253 3.12 1.19 24.09
N ARG A 254 3.55 1.62 22.90
CA ARG A 254 2.89 1.39 21.62
C ARG A 254 2.98 -0.05 21.13
N PHE A 255 4.11 -0.70 21.43
CA PHE A 255 4.37 -2.09 21.05
C PHE A 255 4.87 -2.89 22.26
N PRO A 256 3.97 -3.22 23.20
CA PRO A 256 4.30 -4.01 24.37
C PRO A 256 4.50 -5.49 24.02
N LYS A 257 5.61 -6.09 24.44
CA LYS A 257 5.85 -7.54 24.23
C LYS A 257 4.98 -8.40 25.14
N VAL A 258 4.56 -7.82 26.26
CA VAL A 258 3.83 -8.46 27.34
C VAL A 258 2.59 -7.63 27.63
N THR A 259 1.44 -8.29 27.67
CA THR A 259 0.14 -7.68 27.96
C THR A 259 -0.58 -8.47 29.06
N LEU A 260 -1.63 -7.88 29.61
CA LEU A 260 -2.46 -8.48 30.63
C LEU A 260 -3.84 -8.81 30.02
N CYS A 261 -4.40 -9.92 30.46
CA CYS A 261 -5.73 -10.35 30.07
C CYS A 261 -6.55 -10.69 31.32
N ASP A 262 -7.73 -10.08 31.43
CA ASP A 262 -8.71 -10.40 32.46
C ASP A 262 -9.76 -11.37 31.89
N PHE A 263 -9.84 -12.59 32.41
CA PHE A 263 -10.94 -13.51 32.09
C PHE A 263 -11.82 -13.78 33.29
N GLU A 264 -13.11 -13.89 33.02
CA GLU A 264 -14.17 -14.00 34.04
C GLU A 264 -14.79 -15.40 33.95
N ILE A 265 -14.71 -16.17 35.03
CA ILE A 265 -15.39 -17.47 35.14
C ILE A 265 -16.66 -17.27 35.96
N ARG A 266 -17.80 -17.68 35.38
CA ARG A 266 -19.08 -17.69 36.06
C ARG A 266 -19.25 -18.99 36.83
N GLN A 267 -19.34 -18.90 38.14
CA GLN A 267 -19.83 -19.96 39.02
C GLN A 267 -21.24 -19.58 39.51
N LEU A 268 -22.04 -20.55 39.99
CA LEU A 268 -23.48 -20.36 40.28
C LEU A 268 -23.82 -19.09 41.09
N GLN A 269 -22.92 -18.63 41.95
CA GLN A 269 -23.17 -17.51 42.87
C GLN A 269 -22.13 -16.39 42.80
N ASN A 270 -20.98 -16.57 42.13
CA ASN A 270 -19.94 -15.55 42.04
C ASN A 270 -19.21 -15.55 40.70
N ILE A 271 -18.88 -14.35 40.21
CA ILE A 271 -18.02 -14.14 39.05
C ILE A 271 -16.59 -13.98 39.57
N GLN A 272 -15.73 -14.93 39.24
CA GLN A 272 -14.31 -14.89 39.61
C GLN A 272 -13.52 -14.30 38.45
N THR A 273 -12.80 -13.20 38.69
CA THR A 273 -11.93 -12.57 37.70
C THR A 273 -10.50 -13.02 37.92
N HIS A 274 -9.87 -13.53 36.87
CA HIS A 274 -8.48 -13.92 36.87
C HIS A 274 -7.71 -13.05 35.88
N THR A 275 -6.58 -12.50 36.32
CA THR A 275 -5.65 -11.76 35.46
C THR A 275 -4.44 -12.64 35.16
N VAL A 276 -4.12 -12.81 33.88
CA VAL A 276 -2.95 -13.56 33.42
C VAL A 276 -2.06 -12.67 32.55
N GLN A 277 -0.76 -12.92 32.64
CA GLN A 277 0.24 -12.25 31.82
C GLN A 277 0.43 -13.02 30.52
N CYS A 278 0.32 -12.35 29.38
CA CYS A 278 0.46 -12.97 28.07
C CYS A 278 1.58 -12.30 27.26
N VAL A 279 2.32 -13.11 26.50
CA VAL A 279 3.33 -12.68 25.55
C VAL A 279 2.71 -12.69 24.15
N LEU A 280 2.91 -11.61 23.39
CA LEU A 280 2.38 -11.45 22.05
C LEU A 280 3.52 -11.42 21.02
N PRO A 281 3.92 -12.57 20.43
CA PRO A 281 4.95 -12.63 19.39
C PRO A 281 4.62 -11.78 18.17
N ILE A 282 3.31 -11.67 17.84
CA ILE A 282 2.82 -10.86 16.72
C ILE A 282 3.25 -9.40 16.81
N ASN A 283 3.38 -8.88 18.03
CA ASN A 283 3.67 -7.48 18.23
C ASN A 283 5.14 -7.12 17.90
N MET A 284 6.06 -8.06 18.10
CA MET A 284 7.45 -7.91 17.63
C MET A 284 7.53 -7.84 16.11
N LEU A 285 6.65 -8.55 15.40
CA LEU A 285 6.57 -8.50 13.94
C LEU A 285 6.00 -7.16 13.46
N MET A 286 4.94 -6.67 14.11
CA MET A 286 4.35 -5.36 13.79
C MET A 286 5.36 -4.23 13.97
N LYS A 287 6.18 -4.29 15.03
CA LYS A 287 7.26 -3.31 15.24
C LYS A 287 8.22 -3.23 14.05
N LYS A 288 8.64 -4.38 13.51
CA LYS A 288 9.54 -4.47 12.35
C LYS A 288 8.84 -4.02 11.06
N PHE A 289 7.62 -4.49 10.84
CA PHE A 289 6.80 -4.12 9.68
C PHE A 289 6.61 -2.61 9.58
N SER A 290 6.25 -1.99 10.69
CA SER A 290 6.04 -0.56 10.83
C SER A 290 7.28 0.18 10.35
N PHE A 291 8.45 -0.14 10.92
CA PHE A 291 9.73 0.45 10.51
C PHE A 291 9.96 0.39 8.99
N PHE A 292 9.81 -0.78 8.36
CA PHE A 292 10.00 -0.92 6.91
C PHE A 292 9.00 -0.09 6.09
N CYS A 293 7.72 -0.09 6.48
CA CYS A 293 6.70 0.68 5.77
C CYS A 293 6.84 2.19 5.97
N GLY A 294 7.17 2.64 7.18
CA GLY A 294 7.39 4.06 7.47
C GLY A 294 8.59 4.62 6.70
N PHE A 295 9.70 3.88 6.69
CA PHE A 295 10.87 4.27 5.92
C PHE A 295 10.61 4.24 4.40
N GLY A 296 9.91 3.21 3.90
CA GLY A 296 9.52 3.12 2.49
C GLY A 296 8.60 4.25 2.04
N LEU A 297 7.59 4.60 2.85
CA LEU A 297 6.69 5.74 2.60
C LEU A 297 7.44 7.08 2.63
N PHE A 298 8.37 7.26 3.57
CA PHE A 298 9.20 8.46 3.66
C PHE A 298 10.06 8.63 2.40
N LEU A 299 10.70 7.55 1.94
CA LEU A 299 11.47 7.55 0.69
C LEU A 299 10.59 7.84 -0.51
N LEU A 300 9.38 7.30 -0.59
CA LEU A 300 8.43 7.57 -1.68
C LEU A 300 7.95 9.03 -1.69
N LEU A 301 7.80 9.66 -0.52
CA LEU A 301 7.38 11.05 -0.40
C LEU A 301 8.51 12.02 -0.79
N HIS A 302 9.77 11.69 -0.46
CA HIS A 302 10.95 12.51 -0.74
C HIS A 302 11.69 12.12 -2.02
N ALA A 303 11.29 11.02 -2.67
CA ALA A 303 11.74 10.69 -4.01
C ALA A 303 11.37 11.88 -4.91
N PRO A 304 12.36 12.52 -5.56
CA PRO A 304 12.09 13.74 -6.28
C PRO A 304 11.03 13.47 -7.35
N PRO A 305 9.90 14.21 -7.37
CA PRO A 305 8.95 14.13 -8.46
C PRO A 305 9.58 14.56 -9.80
N ALA A 306 10.81 15.08 -9.76
CA ALA A 306 11.62 15.45 -10.91
C ALA A 306 11.72 14.31 -11.94
N THR A 307 11.84 13.02 -11.58
CA THR A 307 11.85 11.97 -12.61
C THR A 307 10.49 11.75 -13.29
N SER A 308 9.37 12.10 -12.65
CA SER A 308 8.02 11.97 -13.23
C SER A 308 7.52 13.24 -13.93
N PHE A 309 8.11 14.41 -13.67
CA PHE A 309 7.77 15.68 -14.33
C PHE A 309 8.85 16.21 -15.29
N SER A 310 10.10 15.74 -15.22
CA SER A 310 11.21 16.27 -16.06
C SER A 310 11.01 16.05 -17.55
N GLY A 311 10.24 15.05 -17.98
CA GLY A 311 9.88 14.88 -19.40
C GLY A 311 8.81 15.85 -19.91
N TYR A 312 8.05 16.50 -19.01
CA TYR A 312 6.85 17.26 -19.39
C TYR A 312 7.09 18.76 -19.58
N GLY A 313 8.16 19.31 -19.00
CA GLY A 313 8.62 20.67 -19.30
C GLY A 313 8.98 20.85 -20.78
N GLU A 314 9.55 19.81 -21.41
CA GLU A 314 9.97 19.83 -22.82
C GLU A 314 8.81 19.57 -23.80
N LEU A 315 7.84 18.71 -23.43
CA LEU A 315 6.66 18.41 -24.24
C LEU A 315 5.67 19.57 -24.32
N CYS A 316 5.49 20.33 -23.23
CA CYS A 316 4.61 21.50 -23.23
C CYS A 316 5.20 22.68 -24.02
N SER A 317 6.55 22.78 -24.07
CA SER A 317 7.23 23.80 -24.88
C SER A 317 7.24 23.48 -26.38
N SER A 318 7.05 22.21 -26.77
CA SER A 318 7.07 21.78 -28.18
C SER A 318 5.71 21.86 -28.89
N GLN A 319 4.62 22.17 -28.19
CA GLN A 319 3.28 22.38 -28.78
C GLN A 319 2.94 23.87 -29.01
N VAL A 320 3.88 24.79 -28.76
CA VAL A 320 3.69 26.25 -28.90
C VAL A 320 4.51 26.85 -30.06
N VAL A 321 5.08 26.02 -30.94
CA VAL A 321 5.74 26.49 -32.18
C VAL A 321 5.04 25.92 -33.40
#